data_AF-A0A950E6X0-F1
#
_entry.id   AF-A0A950E6X0-F1
#
_cell.length_a   1.000
_cell.length_b   1.000
_cell.length_c   1.000
_cell.angle_alpha   90.00
_cell.angle_beta   90.00
_cell.angle_gamma   90.00
#
_symmetry.space_group_name_H-M   'P 1'
#
loop_
_entity.id
_entity.type
_entity.pdbx_description
1 polymer ?
#
loop_
_entity_poly.entity_id
_entity_poly.type
_entity_poly.pdbx_seq_one_letter_code
_entity_poly.pdbx_strand_id
1 'polypeptide(L)'
;MQIERVECTPHREVYNPGDVLNVAVRFRRGFVGQCEAGLVRRNGDLPQDFRRNVLARSNDRLYEGQVQVREDLVGSCVLVLRLTPVKGVAATVPAGDQVIEVRPLRP
;
A
#
# COMPACT_ATOMS: atom_id res chain seq x y z
N MET A 1 14.48 7.43 -3.12
CA MET A 1 13.18 7.82 -3.69
C MET A 1 12.32 8.37 -2.55
N GLN A 2 11.74 9.56 -2.66
CA GLN A 2 11.01 10.21 -1.55
C GLN A 2 9.52 10.31 -1.87
N ILE A 3 8.74 9.42 -1.28
CA ILE A 3 7.27 9.53 -1.22
C ILE A 3 6.97 10.80 -0.41
N GLU A 4 6.10 11.66 -0.95
CA GLU A 4 5.67 12.88 -0.28
C GLU A 4 4.47 12.61 0.62
N ARG A 5 3.48 11.89 0.09
CA ARG A 5 2.23 11.61 0.79
C ARG A 5 1.61 10.32 0.27
N VAL A 6 0.98 9.59 1.16
CA VAL A 6 0.07 8.48 0.82
C VAL A 6 -1.28 8.80 1.44
N GLU A 7 -2.34 8.62 0.67
CA GLU A 7 -3.72 8.77 1.12
C GLU A 7 -4.46 7.45 0.90
N CYS A 8 -5.18 7.01 1.93
CA CYS A 8 -5.97 5.78 1.90
C CYS A 8 -7.42 6.13 2.21
N THR A 9 -8.36 5.70 1.37
CA THR A 9 -9.80 5.87 1.61
C THR A 9 -10.54 4.54 1.46
N PRO A 10 -11.66 4.32 2.17
CA PRO A 10 -12.25 5.19 3.20
C PRO A 10 -11.38 5.28 4.45
N HIS A 11 -11.46 6.39 5.19
CA HIS A 11 -10.81 6.49 6.49
C HIS A 11 -11.69 5.84 7.55
N ARG A 12 -11.27 4.67 8.05
CA ARG A 12 -11.94 3.95 9.14
C ARG A 12 -10.95 3.64 10.25
N GLU A 13 -11.43 3.57 11.48
CA GLU A 13 -10.63 3.08 12.63
C GLU A 13 -10.35 1.59 12.52
N VAL A 14 -11.30 0.84 11.94
CA VAL A 14 -11.24 -0.61 11.77
C VAL A 14 -11.72 -0.98 10.37
N TYR A 15 -11.01 -1.92 9.75
CA TYR A 15 -11.37 -2.53 8.48
C TYR A 15 -11.69 -4.02 8.69
N ASN A 16 -12.43 -4.59 7.76
CA ASN A 16 -12.77 -6.01 7.77
C ASN A 16 -12.23 -6.68 6.50
N PRO A 17 -11.97 -7.99 6.54
CA PRO A 17 -11.72 -8.76 5.34
C PRO A 17 -12.81 -8.54 4.29
N GLY A 18 -12.40 -8.35 3.04
CA GLY A 18 -13.27 -8.00 1.93
C GLY A 18 -13.38 -6.50 1.66
N ASP A 19 -13.04 -5.63 2.63
CA ASP A 19 -12.99 -4.19 2.40
C ASP A 19 -11.96 -3.84 1.31
N VAL A 20 -12.22 -2.73 0.60
CA VAL A 20 -11.33 -2.20 -0.43
C VAL A 20 -10.84 -0.82 0.00
N LEU A 21 -9.53 -0.65 -0.01
CA LEU A 21 -8.85 0.62 0.20
C LEU A 21 -8.48 1.20 -1.16
N ASN A 22 -8.93 2.42 -1.45
CA ASN A 22 -8.33 3.23 -2.51
C ASN A 22 -7.06 3.87 -1.96
N VAL A 23 -5.97 3.75 -2.70
CA VAL A 23 -4.65 4.24 -2.33
C VAL A 23 -4.20 5.25 -3.38
N ALA A 24 -3.80 6.43 -2.94
CA ALA A 24 -3.16 7.44 -3.76
C ALA A 24 -1.76 7.74 -3.21
N VAL A 25 -0.73 7.56 -4.05
CA VAL A 25 0.67 7.77 -3.71
C VAL A 25 1.19 8.97 -4.48
N ARG A 26 1.59 10.01 -3.74
CA ARG A 26 2.23 11.20 -4.29
C ARG A 26 3.74 11.19 -4.03
N PHE A 27 4.52 11.43 -5.08
CA PHE A 27 5.98 11.50 -5.01
C PHE A 27 6.48 12.94 -5.06
N ARG A 28 7.43 13.27 -4.18
CA ARG A 28 8.02 14.63 -4.09
C ARG A 28 8.73 15.04 -5.37
N ARG A 29 9.35 14.08 -6.04
CA ARG A 29 9.92 14.18 -7.38
C ARG A 29 9.23 13.17 -8.28
N GLY A 30 9.10 13.48 -9.57
CA GLY A 30 8.46 12.57 -10.52
C GLY A 30 9.09 11.18 -10.47
N PHE A 31 8.24 10.16 -10.44
CA PHE A 31 8.63 8.75 -10.49
C PHE A 31 8.15 8.15 -11.80
N VAL A 32 9.05 7.45 -12.47
CA VAL A 32 8.76 6.74 -13.71
C VAL A 32 9.11 5.27 -13.52
N GLY A 33 8.08 4.45 -13.45
CA GLY A 33 8.18 3.02 -13.19
C GLY A 33 6.84 2.42 -12.81
N GLN A 34 6.88 1.17 -12.36
CA GLN A 34 5.73 0.48 -11.81
C GLN A 34 5.66 0.71 -10.30
N CYS A 35 4.48 1.08 -9.81
CA CYS A 35 4.17 1.21 -8.41
C CYS A 35 3.12 0.16 -8.06
N GLU A 36 3.40 -0.66 -7.06
CA GLU A 36 2.48 -1.69 -6.58
C GLU A 36 2.24 -1.45 -5.08
N ALA A 37 1.02 -1.66 -4.62
CA ALA A 37 0.65 -1.48 -3.21
C ALA A 37 0.03 -2.74 -2.64
N GLY A 38 0.31 -3.03 -1.37
CA GLY A 38 -0.24 -4.16 -0.65
C GLY A 38 -0.20 -3.93 0.85
N LEU A 39 -0.95 -4.73 1.59
CA LEU A 39 -0.95 -4.72 3.04
C LEU A 39 -0.12 -5.89 3.55
N VAL A 40 0.64 -5.63 4.61
CA VAL A 40 1.36 -6.65 5.36
C VAL A 40 1.09 -6.48 6.84
N ARG A 41 1.14 -7.58 7.61
CA ARG A 41 1.09 -7.48 9.07
C ARG A 41 2.30 -6.69 9.56
N ARG A 42 2.13 -5.89 10.61
CA ARG A 42 3.18 -5.05 11.20
C ARG A 42 4.31 -5.84 11.89
N ASN A 43 4.25 -7.17 11.89
CA ASN A 43 5.12 -8.03 12.69
C ASN A 43 6.38 -8.42 11.90
N GLY A 44 7.46 -7.64 12.05
CA GLY A 44 8.79 -7.99 11.55
C GLY A 44 9.20 -7.27 10.26
N ASP A 45 10.21 -7.82 9.58
CA ASP A 45 10.76 -7.26 8.34
C ASP A 45 9.70 -7.24 7.23
N LEU A 46 9.74 -6.19 6.40
CA LEU A 46 8.86 -6.10 5.25
C LEU A 46 9.14 -7.27 4.30
N PRO A 47 8.15 -8.15 4.05
CA PRO A 47 8.37 -9.29 3.19
C PRO A 47 8.70 -8.81 1.77
N GLN A 48 9.69 -9.44 1.14
CA GLN A 48 10.03 -9.13 -0.25
C GLN A 48 8.90 -9.55 -1.21
N ASP A 49 8.18 -10.60 -0.85
CA ASP A 49 7.04 -11.12 -1.58
C ASP A 49 5.77 -11.00 -0.73
N PHE A 50 4.80 -10.25 -1.25
CA PHE A 50 3.50 -10.02 -0.62
C PHE A 50 2.48 -9.76 -1.71
N ARG A 51 1.22 -10.08 -1.43
CA ARG A 51 0.14 -9.80 -2.37
C ARG A 51 0.00 -8.29 -2.52
N ARG A 52 0.10 -7.84 -3.76
CA ARG A 52 0.10 -6.44 -4.15
C ARG A 52 -0.67 -6.24 -5.43
N ASN A 53 -1.21 -5.05 -5.58
CA ASN A 53 -1.95 -4.61 -6.75
C ASN A 53 -1.16 -3.51 -7.44
N VAL A 54 -1.13 -3.54 -8.77
CA VAL A 54 -0.51 -2.48 -9.57
C VAL A 54 -1.35 -1.21 -9.45
N LEU A 55 -0.72 -0.09 -9.12
CA LEU A 55 -1.33 1.22 -9.15
C LEU A 55 -1.24 1.80 -10.56
N ALA A 56 -2.33 2.38 -11.04
CA ALA A 56 -2.38 3.15 -12.27
C ALA A 56 -1.61 4.46 -12.09
N ARG A 57 -0.81 4.84 -13.09
CA ARG A 57 -0.12 6.13 -13.12
C ARG A 57 -1.08 7.19 -13.64
N SER A 58 -1.57 8.06 -12.76
CA SER A 58 -2.41 9.20 -13.14
C SER A 58 -1.59 10.36 -13.71
N ASN A 59 -0.38 10.58 -13.18
CA ASN A 59 0.64 11.45 -13.76
C ASN A 59 2.04 11.09 -13.21
N ASP A 60 3.07 11.85 -13.59
CA ASP A 60 4.48 11.61 -13.19
C ASP A 60 4.72 11.63 -11.67
N ARG A 61 3.80 12.19 -10.88
CA ARG A 61 3.92 12.32 -9.43
C ARG A 61 2.81 11.62 -8.67
N LEU A 62 1.82 11.04 -9.34
CA LEU A 62 0.62 10.47 -8.71
C LEU A 62 0.30 9.09 -9.29
N TYR A 63 0.22 8.13 -8.39
CA TYR A 63 -0.19 6.77 -8.69
C TYR A 63 -1.39 6.41 -7.81
N GLU A 64 -2.40 5.78 -8.40
CA GLU A 64 -3.68 5.51 -7.75
C GLU A 64 -4.14 4.09 -8.03
N GLY A 65 -4.84 3.49 -7.09
CA GLY A 65 -5.38 2.15 -7.28
C GLY A 65 -6.07 1.63 -6.04
N GLN A 66 -6.32 0.33 -6.04
CA GLN A 66 -7.09 -0.32 -4.98
C GLN A 66 -6.31 -1.47 -4.37
N VAL A 67 -6.47 -1.63 -3.06
CA VAL A 67 -5.88 -2.71 -2.26
C VAL A 67 -7.02 -3.36 -1.48
N GLN A 68 -7.15 -4.67 -1.64
CA GLN A 68 -8.15 -5.45 -0.91
C GLN A 68 -7.60 -5.85 0.47
N VAL A 69 -8.39 -5.64 1.51
CA VAL A 69 -8.17 -6.18 2.85
C VAL A 69 -8.56 -7.65 2.83
N ARG A 70 -7.64 -8.54 3.21
CA ARG A 70 -7.82 -10.00 3.10
C ARG A 70 -7.97 -10.64 4.48
N GLU A 71 -8.53 -11.86 4.51
CA GLU A 71 -8.77 -12.60 5.75
C GLU A 71 -7.48 -12.97 6.50
N ASP A 72 -6.39 -13.22 5.78
CA ASP A 72 -5.07 -13.49 6.35
C ASP A 72 -4.40 -12.25 6.96
N LEU A 73 -5.00 -11.07 6.81
CA LEU A 73 -4.50 -9.80 7.33
C LEU A 73 -5.17 -9.34 8.62
N VAL A 74 -5.93 -10.20 9.30
CA VAL A 74 -6.50 -9.87 10.62
C VAL A 74 -5.38 -9.48 11.61
N GLY A 75 -5.55 -8.32 12.26
CA GLY A 75 -4.60 -7.67 13.16
C GLY A 75 -4.09 -6.32 12.64
N SER A 76 -3.01 -5.82 13.24
CA SER A 76 -2.37 -4.56 12.85
C SER A 76 -1.59 -4.73 11.55
N CYS A 77 -2.01 -4.03 10.50
CA CYS A 77 -1.36 -4.02 9.20
C CYS A 77 -0.75 -2.65 8.88
N VAL A 78 0.21 -2.66 7.96
CA VAL A 78 0.78 -1.46 7.35
C VAL A 78 0.68 -1.57 5.85
N LEU A 79 0.48 -0.42 5.19
CA LEU A 79 0.53 -0.34 3.74
C LEU A 79 2.00 -0.29 3.28
N VAL A 80 2.32 -1.05 2.25
CA VAL A 80 3.67 -1.19 1.71
C VAL A 80 3.61 -0.99 0.21
N LEU A 81 4.61 -0.30 -0.33
CA LEU A 81 4.78 -0.10 -1.76
C LEU A 81 5.98 -0.89 -2.26
N ARG A 82 5.82 -1.54 -3.40
CA ARG A 82 6.93 -1.98 -4.22
C ARG A 82 7.09 -1.02 -5.40
N LEU A 83 8.28 -0.46 -5.50
CA LEU A 83 8.63 0.57 -6.46
C LEU A 83 9.68 0.00 -7.40
N THR A 84 9.29 -0.22 -8.66
CA THR A 84 10.16 -0.77 -9.69
C THR A 84 10.43 0.33 -10.73
N PRO A 85 11.53 1.08 -10.61
CA PRO A 85 11.88 2.13 -11.57
C PRO A 85 12.22 1.53 -12.94
N VAL A 86 12.03 2.29 -14.01
CA VAL A 86 12.49 1.87 -15.36
C VAL A 86 14.01 1.66 -15.41
N LYS A 87 14.77 2.45 -14.62
CA LYS A 87 16.21 2.30 -14.44
C LYS A 87 16.52 2.20 -12.95
N GLY A 88 17.13 1.09 -12.53
CA GLY A 88 17.53 0.87 -11.14
C GLY A 88 16.98 -0.44 -10.58
N VAL A 89 17.10 -0.60 -9.26
CA VAL A 89 16.67 -1.81 -8.54
C VAL A 89 15.32 -1.57 -7.89
N ALA A 90 14.45 -2.57 -7.93
CA ALA A 90 13.17 -2.51 -7.24
C ALA A 90 13.37 -2.43 -5.72
N ALA A 91 12.57 -1.61 -5.06
CA ALA A 91 12.61 -1.46 -3.60
C ALA A 91 11.22 -1.61 -3.00
N THR A 92 11.15 -2.31 -1.88
CA THR A 92 9.94 -2.37 -1.04
C THR A 92 10.10 -1.34 0.07
N VAL A 93 9.13 -0.43 0.21
CA VAL A 93 9.17 0.65 1.20
C VAL A 93 7.82 0.76 1.91
N PRO A 94 7.79 1.16 3.19
CA PRO A 94 6.54 1.44 3.88
C PRO A 94 5.84 2.65 3.24
N ALA A 95 4.52 2.58 3.10
CA ALA A 95 3.68 3.61 2.52
C ALA A 95 3.26 4.65 3.58
N GLY A 96 4.26 5.21 4.28
CA GLY A 96 4.05 6.04 5.48
C GLY A 96 3.82 5.23 6.76
N ASP A 97 3.39 5.91 7.82
CA ASP A 97 3.27 5.35 9.17
C ASP A 97 1.84 4.91 9.54
N GLN A 98 0.94 4.89 8.56
CA GLN A 98 -0.48 4.59 8.83
C GLN A 98 -0.66 3.12 9.19
N VAL A 99 -1.20 2.88 10.39
CA VAL A 99 -1.60 1.55 10.85
C VAL A 99 -3.06 1.31 10.44
N ILE A 100 -3.31 0.16 9.85
CA ILE A 100 -4.62 -0.31 9.39
C ILE A 100 -5.00 -1.48 10.28
N GLU A 101 -5.94 -1.25 11.20
CA GLU A 101 -6.43 -2.30 12.08
C GLU A 101 -7.51 -3.12 11.38
N VAL A 102 -7.24 -4.41 11.21
CA VAL A 102 -8.17 -5.35 10.57
C VAL A 102 -8.78 -6.27 11.62
N ARG A 103 -10.10 -6.32 11.71
CA ARG A 103 -10.84 -7.21 12.60
C ARG A 103 -11.51 -8.33 11.81
N PRO A 104 -11.63 -9.54 12.39
CA PRO A 104 -12.37 -10.60 11.74
C PRO A 104 -13.85 -10.21 11.60
N LEU A 105 -14.50 -10.65 10.52
CA LEU A 105 -15.95 -10.60 10.42
C LEU A 105 -16.54 -11.46 11.54
N ARG A 106 -17.35 -10.85 12.41
CA ARG A 106 -18.15 -11.61 13.37
C ARG A 106 -19.43 -12.06 12.67
N PRO A 107 -19.84 -13.33 12.83
CA PRO A 107 -21.18 -13.76 12.45
C PRO A 107 -22.25 -13.05 13.28
#